data_AF-A0A821UB05-F1
#
_entry.id   AF-A0A821UB05-F1
#
_cell.length_a   1.000
_cell.length_b   1.000
_cell.length_c   1.000
_cell.angle_alpha   90.00
_cell.angle_beta   90.00
_cell.angle_gamma   90.00
#
_symmetry.space_group_name_H-M   'P 1'
#
loop_
_entity.id
_entity.type
_entity.pdbx_description
1 polymer ?
#
loop_
_entity_poly.entity_id
_entity_poly.type
_entity_poly.pdbx_seq_one_letter_code
_entity_poly.pdbx_strand_id
1 'polypeptide(L)'
;KNFLIRNKIPLPVNEARCLFGIADETGTLKPGECFIQYRSLENSSTSEKYIVPTGTVLVTKNPCLHPGDIRKIKVVYVPKLQSCIRDGIVFSTNGHRPSFNEMAGADLDGDQ
;
A
#
# COMPACT_ATOMS: atom_id res chain seq x y z
N LYS A 1 -14.36 -22.30 -19.61
CA LYS A 1 -13.06 -21.77 -19.14
C LYS A 1 -13.00 -20.23 -18.98
N ASN A 2 -13.94 -19.41 -19.50
CA ASN A 2 -13.83 -17.93 -19.49
C ASN A 2 -14.75 -17.16 -18.52
N PHE A 3 -15.56 -17.83 -17.68
CA PHE A 3 -16.48 -17.13 -16.77
C PHE A 3 -15.77 -16.34 -15.66
N LEU A 4 -14.62 -16.82 -15.17
CA LEU A 4 -13.91 -16.23 -14.04
C LEU A 4 -13.22 -14.90 -14.36
N ILE A 5 -12.87 -14.65 -15.62
CA ILE A 5 -12.23 -13.38 -16.04
C ILE A 5 -13.29 -12.27 -16.15
N ARG A 6 -14.52 -12.63 -16.54
CA ARG A 6 -15.64 -11.69 -16.75
C ARG A 6 -16.12 -11.02 -15.46
N ASN A 7 -15.88 -11.64 -14.31
CA ASN A 7 -16.27 -11.14 -12.99
C ASN A 7 -15.11 -10.49 -12.21
N LYS A 8 -13.92 -10.36 -12.82
CA LYS A 8 -12.79 -9.64 -12.23
C LYS A 8 -12.79 -8.23 -12.78
N ILE A 9 -12.69 -7.24 -11.89
CA ILE A 9 -12.42 -5.86 -12.30
C ILE A 9 -10.92 -5.78 -12.61
N PRO A 10 -10.51 -5.57 -13.87
CA PRO A 10 -9.11 -5.36 -14.20
C PRO A 10 -8.69 -4.01 -13.63
N LEU A 11 -7.70 -4.01 -12.73
CA LEU A 11 -7.14 -2.77 -12.23
C LEU A 11 -6.08 -2.25 -13.21
N PRO A 12 -6.12 -0.97 -13.60
CA PRO A 12 -5.12 -0.41 -14.48
C PRO A 12 -3.72 -0.55 -13.87
N VAL A 13 -2.77 -1.00 -14.70
CA VAL A 13 -1.38 -1.22 -14.29
C VAL A 13 -0.69 0.08 -13.87
N ASN A 14 -1.26 1.25 -14.13
CA ASN A 14 -0.69 2.53 -13.66
C ASN A 14 -1.38 3.08 -12.41
N GLU A 15 -2.48 2.46 -11.96
CA GLU A 15 -3.33 2.98 -10.89
C GLU A 15 -3.41 2.06 -9.66
N ALA A 16 -3.06 0.77 -9.79
CA ALA A 16 -3.11 -0.16 -8.67
C ALA A 16 -1.86 -1.07 -8.57
N ARG A 17 -1.53 -1.45 -7.34
CA ARG A 17 -0.45 -2.37 -6.97
C ARG A 17 -0.88 -3.21 -5.77
N CYS A 18 -0.42 -4.46 -5.71
CA CYS A 18 -0.35 -5.21 -4.45
C CYS A 18 1.04 -4.96 -3.86
N LEU A 19 1.12 -4.56 -2.60
CA LEU A 19 2.36 -4.13 -1.95
C LEU A 19 2.43 -4.73 -0.55
N PHE A 20 3.62 -5.11 -0.10
CA PHE A 20 3.78 -5.59 1.27
C PHE A 20 3.49 -4.49 2.29
N GLY A 21 2.68 -4.83 3.29
CA GLY A 21 2.44 -3.97 4.44
C GLY A 21 3.62 -3.99 5.42
N ILE A 22 4.03 -2.81 5.88
CA ILE A 22 5.16 -2.64 6.81
C ILE A 22 4.72 -1.67 7.92
N ALA A 23 5.19 -1.92 9.15
CA ALA A 23 4.94 -1.02 10.28
C ALA A 23 5.95 0.12 10.28
N ASP A 24 5.50 1.34 10.55
CA ASP A 24 6.40 2.46 10.81
C ASP A 24 7.08 2.33 12.18
N GLU A 25 8.29 1.78 12.19
CA GLU A 25 9.14 1.74 13.39
C GLU A 25 9.80 3.10 13.69
N THR A 26 9.78 4.05 12.75
CA THR A 26 10.39 5.37 12.94
C THR A 26 9.51 6.34 13.72
N GLY A 27 8.22 6.02 13.84
CA GLY A 27 7.21 6.86 14.51
C GLY A 27 6.96 8.20 13.81
N THR A 28 7.32 8.34 12.53
CA THR A 28 7.25 9.61 11.80
C THR A 28 5.89 9.86 11.15
N LEU A 29 5.17 8.80 10.78
CA LEU A 29 3.85 8.89 10.15
C LEU A 29 2.76 9.12 11.20
N LYS A 30 1.83 10.06 10.96
CA LYS A 30 0.68 10.29 11.85
C LYS A 30 -0.45 9.28 11.59
N PRO A 31 -1.41 9.14 12.52
CA PRO A 31 -2.60 8.34 12.27
C PRO A 31 -3.30 8.77 10.97
N GLY A 32 -3.63 7.81 10.10
CA GLY A 32 -4.24 8.08 8.78
C GLY A 32 -3.24 8.47 7.68
N GLU A 33 -1.94 8.41 7.94
CA GLU A 33 -0.88 8.60 6.94
C GLU A 33 -0.15 7.27 6.63
N CYS A 34 0.33 7.16 5.40
CA CYS A 34 1.22 6.08 4.97
C CYS A 34 2.36 6.63 4.10
N PHE A 35 3.43 5.83 4.00
CA PHE A 35 4.46 6.01 2.99
C PHE A 35 4.36 4.86 1.98
N ILE A 36 4.45 5.17 0.69
CA ILE A 36 4.38 4.16 -0.37
C ILE A 36 5.58 4.33 -1.29
N GLN A 37 6.23 3.22 -1.63
CA GLN A 37 7.27 3.23 -2.65
C GLN A 37 7.21 1.95 -3.46
N TYR A 38 7.12 2.09 -4.78
CA TYR A 38 7.08 0.95 -5.70
C TYR A 38 7.90 1.22 -6.97
N ARG A 39 8.30 0.14 -7.64
CA ARG A 39 9.09 0.18 -8.86
C ARG A 39 8.26 0.62 -10.06
N SER A 40 8.84 1.49 -10.88
CA SER A 40 8.29 1.86 -12.19
C SER A 40 8.29 0.64 -13.11
N LEU A 41 7.17 0.39 -13.77
CA LEU A 41 7.06 -0.62 -14.83
C LEU A 41 7.41 -0.05 -16.21
N GLU A 42 7.57 1.27 -16.32
CA GLU A 42 7.97 1.93 -17.56
C GLU A 42 9.49 1.86 -17.76
N ASN A 43 9.88 1.15 -18.82
CA ASN A 43 11.19 1.07 -19.49
C ASN A 43 12.34 0.30 -18.82
N SER A 44 12.76 -0.71 -19.58
CA SER A 44 13.87 -1.66 -19.46
C SER A 44 15.27 -1.05 -19.70
N SER A 45 15.55 0.11 -19.11
CA SER A 45 16.87 0.74 -19.16
C SER A 45 17.52 0.72 -17.77
N THR A 46 18.38 -0.27 -17.52
CA THR A 46 19.54 -0.38 -16.60
C THR A 46 19.55 0.24 -15.19
N SER A 47 18.51 0.96 -14.76
CA SER A 47 18.44 1.67 -13.49
C SER A 47 17.05 1.46 -12.89
N GLU A 48 16.98 0.83 -11.71
CA GLU A 48 15.71 0.65 -11.02
C GLU A 48 15.14 2.01 -10.59
N LYS A 49 14.10 2.47 -11.29
CA LYS A 49 13.41 3.71 -10.92
C LYS A 49 12.27 3.38 -9.94
N TYR A 50 12.30 3.99 -8.77
CA TYR A 50 11.22 3.91 -7.78
C TYR A 50 10.34 5.16 -7.84
N ILE A 51 9.07 4.97 -7.56
CA ILE A 51 8.02 5.99 -7.53
C ILE A 51 7.49 6.07 -6.10
N VAL A 52 7.39 7.30 -5.60
CA VAL A 52 6.64 7.63 -4.39
C VAL A 52 5.43 8.44 -4.83
N PRO A 53 4.21 7.87 -4.80
CA PRO A 53 3.02 8.60 -5.19
C PRO A 53 2.73 9.71 -4.18
N THR A 54 1.90 10.67 -4.59
CA THR A 54 1.41 11.74 -3.71
C THR A 54 -0.12 11.74 -3.72
N GLY A 55 -0.71 12.34 -2.68
CA GLY A 55 -2.16 12.46 -2.57
C GLY A 55 -2.76 11.40 -1.65
N THR A 56 -3.92 10.87 -2.01
CA THR A 56 -4.67 9.93 -1.18
C THR A 56 -4.93 8.66 -1.96
N VAL A 57 -4.73 7.52 -1.31
CA VAL A 57 -4.93 6.19 -1.89
C VAL A 57 -6.05 5.45 -1.18
N LEU A 58 -6.62 4.47 -1.89
CA LEU A 58 -7.48 3.45 -1.29
C LEU A 58 -6.63 2.21 -1.06
N VAL A 59 -6.73 1.65 0.15
CA VAL A 59 -6.02 0.44 0.57
C VAL A 59 -7.04 -0.57 1.04
N THR A 60 -6.86 -1.82 0.64
CA THR A 60 -7.72 -2.94 1.04
C THR A 60 -6.88 -4.20 1.09
N LYS A 61 -7.25 -5.15 1.95
CA LYS A 61 -6.74 -6.52 1.91
C LYS A 61 -7.61 -7.34 0.96
N ASN A 62 -7.02 -8.33 0.30
CA ASN A 62 -7.74 -9.33 -0.48
C ASN A 62 -7.81 -10.65 0.31
N PRO A 63 -9.00 -11.22 0.58
CA PRO A 63 -10.33 -10.76 0.17
C PRO A 63 -10.87 -9.60 1.02
N CYS A 64 -11.56 -8.66 0.37
CA CYS A 64 -12.34 -7.59 1.00
C CYS A 64 -13.79 -8.05 1.14
N LEU A 65 -14.26 -8.30 2.37
CA LEU A 65 -15.58 -8.88 2.61
C LEU A 65 -16.62 -7.84 3.04
N HIS A 66 -16.16 -6.72 3.61
CA HIS A 66 -17.01 -5.65 4.09
C HIS A 66 -16.52 -4.28 3.57
N PRO A 67 -17.41 -3.30 3.27
CA PRO A 67 -16.98 -1.95 2.86
C PRO A 67 -16.04 -1.26 3.86
N GLY A 68 -16.12 -1.64 5.14
CA GLY A 68 -15.23 -1.18 6.20
C GLY A 68 -13.80 -1.70 6.14
N ASP A 69 -13.51 -2.69 5.29
CA ASP A 69 -12.16 -3.21 5.05
C ASP A 69 -11.36 -2.30 4.09
N ILE A 70 -12.02 -1.32 3.46
CA ILE A 70 -11.40 -0.33 2.58
C ILE A 70 -11.04 0.91 3.39
N ARG A 71 -9.79 1.34 3.31
CA ARG A 71 -9.27 2.52 4.00
C ARG A 71 -8.80 3.56 3.00
N LYS A 72 -9.19 4.81 3.23
CA LYS A 72 -8.69 5.99 2.52
C LYS A 72 -7.54 6.59 3.32
N ILE A 73 -6.31 6.52 2.79
CA ILE A 73 -5.09 6.87 3.53
C ILE A 73 -4.28 7.91 2.75
N LYS A 74 -3.77 8.91 3.46
CA LYS A 74 -2.96 9.98 2.85
C LYS A 74 -1.50 9.51 2.70
N VAL A 75 -0.96 9.64 1.49
CA VAL A 75 0.45 9.35 1.23
C VAL A 75 1.30 10.56 1.62
N VAL A 76 2.29 10.32 2.47
CA VAL A 76 3.25 11.32 2.94
C VAL A 76 4.66 10.85 2.63
N TYR A 77 5.45 11.76 2.07
CA TYR A 77 6.85 11.50 1.80
C TYR A 77 7.68 11.55 3.09
N VAL A 78 8.46 10.49 3.34
CA VAL A 78 9.35 10.38 4.50
C VAL A 78 10.75 10.00 4.02
N PRO A 79 11.73 10.93 4.06
CA PRO A 79 13.08 10.67 3.57
C PRO A 79 13.76 9.45 4.20
N LYS A 80 13.52 9.22 5.50
CA LYS A 80 14.08 8.08 6.25
C LYS A 80 13.59 6.72 5.73
N LEU A 81 12.36 6.66 5.22
CA LEU A 81 11.77 5.44 4.68
C LEU A 81 12.19 5.21 3.22
N GLN A 82 12.44 6.27 2.45
CA GLN A 82 12.83 6.14 1.03
C GLN A 82 14.11 5.31 0.82
N SER A 83 15.08 5.38 1.73
CA SER A 83 16.33 4.61 1.58
C SER A 83 16.13 3.12 1.83
N CYS A 84 15.19 2.75 2.70
CA CYS A 84 15.05 1.40 3.23
C CYS A 84 13.92 0.59 2.59
N ILE A 85 12.87 1.25 2.08
CA ILE A 85 11.68 0.60 1.54
C ILE A 85 11.81 0.42 0.02
N ARG A 86 11.45 -0.77 -0.46
CA ARG A 86 11.42 -1.15 -1.88
C ARG A 86 10.16 -2.00 -2.08
N ASP A 87 9.24 -1.54 -2.93
CA ASP A 87 7.96 -2.22 -3.22
C ASP A 87 7.10 -2.52 -1.98
N GLY A 88 6.80 -1.47 -1.21
CA GLY A 88 6.04 -1.59 0.04
C GLY A 88 5.20 -0.37 0.38
N ILE A 89 4.25 -0.59 1.28
CA ILE A 89 3.45 0.43 1.96
C ILE A 89 3.75 0.38 3.45
N VAL A 90 4.19 1.50 4.02
CA VAL A 90 4.46 1.65 5.44
C VAL A 90 3.27 2.35 6.09
N PHE A 91 2.66 1.70 7.08
CA PHE A 91 1.53 2.22 7.84
C PHE A 91 2.00 2.85 9.14
N SER A 92 1.37 3.97 9.52
CA SER A 92 1.56 4.54 10.85
C SER A 92 1.19 3.53 11.94
N THR A 93 2.08 3.40 12.91
CA THR A 93 1.87 2.67 14.17
C THR A 93 1.29 3.59 15.26
N ASN A 94 1.17 4.89 14.99
CA ASN A 94 0.60 5.87 15.91
C ASN A 94 -0.93 5.81 15.88
N GLY A 95 -1.56 6.04 17.04
CA GLY A 95 -3.02 6.09 17.19
C GLY A 95 -3.56 5.02 18.14
N HIS A 96 -4.89 4.98 18.30
CA HIS A 96 -5.54 4.01 19.19
C HIS A 96 -5.58 2.59 18.59
N ARG A 97 -5.71 2.52 17.26
CA ARG A 97 -5.64 1.28 16.48
C ARG A 97 -4.90 1.59 15.17
N PRO A 98 -3.85 0.85 14.81
CA PRO A 98 -3.09 1.14 13.60
C PRO A 98 -3.92 0.77 12.35
N SER A 99 -3.73 1.53 11.27
CA SER A 99 -4.59 1.48 10.07
C SER A 99 -4.70 0.09 9.43
N PHE A 100 -3.65 -0.75 9.52
CA PHE A 100 -3.66 -2.12 8.99
C PHE A 100 -4.64 -3.02 9.76
N ASN A 101 -4.72 -2.89 11.09
CA ASN A 101 -5.60 -3.68 11.94
C ASN A 101 -7.10 -3.30 11.78
N GLU A 102 -7.39 -2.25 11.01
CA GLU A 102 -8.75 -1.86 10.64
C GLU A 102 -9.21 -2.46 9.29
N MET A 103 -8.36 -3.23 8.61
CA MET A 103 -8.62 -3.90 7.33
C MET A 103 -8.77 -5.41 7.56
N ALA A 104 -9.98 -5.88 7.89
CA ALA A 104 -10.26 -7.31 8.15
C ALA A 104 -9.36 -8.00 9.21
N GLY A 105 -8.78 -7.23 10.14
CA GLY A 105 -7.82 -7.77 11.13
C GLY A 105 -6.47 -8.16 10.54
N ALA A 106 -6.07 -7.53 9.44
CA ALA A 106 -4.75 -7.69 8.83
C ALA A 106 -3.63 -7.47 9.85
N ASP A 107 -2.59 -8.26 9.74
CA ASP A 107 -1.31 -8.11 10.40
C ASP A 107 -0.22 -7.85 9.36
N LEU A 108 1.04 -7.84 9.78
CA LEU A 108 2.17 -7.43 8.93
C LEU A 108 3.21 -8.56 8.83
N ASP A 109 2.76 -9.80 8.88
CA ASP A 109 3.61 -11.00 8.79
C ASP A 109 3.84 -11.49 7.34
N GLY A 110 3.21 -10.80 6.37
CA GLY A 110 3.27 -11.14 4.95
C GLY A 110 2.11 -10.58 4.10
N ASP A 111 1.18 -9.83 4.70
CA ASP A 111 0.02 -9.27 4.02
C ASP A 111 0.39 -8.31 2.87
N GLN A 112 -0.39 -8.44 1.78
CA GLN A 112 -0.31 -7.64 0.54
C GLN A 112 -1.64 -6.99 0.18
#